data_AF-A0A075K2M2-F1
#
_entry.id   AF-A0A075K2M2-F1
#
_cell.length_a   1.000
_cell.length_b   1.000
_cell.length_c   1.000
_cell.angle_alpha   90.00
_cell.angle_beta   90.00
_cell.angle_gamma   90.00
#
_symmetry.space_group_name_H-M   'P 1'
#
loop_
_entity.id
_entity.type
_entity.pdbx_description
1 polymer ?
#
loop_
_entity_poly.entity_id
_entity_poly.type
_entity_poly.pdbx_seq_one_letter_code
_entity_poly.pdbx_strand_id
1 'polypeptide(L)'
;MAINKDAYRQFQEELAALDKDQEKRRTESKEVPKERARREFLALRERYKLSVADVVAFFPEEEGIVYLQGLIAAAESAPPRKRRVSRKVAEQD
;
A
#
# COMPACT_ATOMS: atom_id res chain seq x y z
N MET A 1 -38.07 -22.25 31.14
CA MET A 1 -37.00 -21.28 31.45
C MET A 1 -37.33 -19.97 30.77
N ALA A 2 -37.67 -18.92 31.53
CA ALA A 2 -37.82 -17.59 30.98
C ALA A 2 -36.41 -17.06 30.67
N ILE A 3 -36.06 -16.98 29.39
CA ILE A 3 -34.81 -16.34 28.96
C ILE A 3 -34.97 -14.87 29.34
N ASN A 4 -34.18 -14.41 30.31
CA ASN A 4 -34.20 -13.02 30.78
C ASN A 4 -33.99 -12.11 29.57
N LYS A 5 -35.05 -11.42 29.13
CA LYS A 5 -35.06 -10.56 27.92
C LYS A 5 -33.94 -9.53 27.97
N ASP A 6 -33.55 -9.11 29.17
CA ASP A 6 -32.47 -8.16 29.41
C ASP A 6 -31.09 -8.74 29.10
N ALA A 7 -30.87 -10.03 29.39
CA ALA A 7 -29.63 -10.72 29.02
C ALA A 7 -29.50 -10.86 27.49
N TYR A 8 -30.60 -11.10 26.79
CA TYR A 8 -30.61 -11.13 25.33
C TYR A 8 -30.34 -9.73 24.76
N ARG A 9 -30.91 -8.67 25.33
CA ARG A 9 -30.65 -7.29 24.91
C ARG A 9 -29.20 -6.88 25.11
N GLN A 10 -28.62 -7.20 26.25
CA GLN A 10 -27.20 -6.96 26.53
C GLN A 10 -26.30 -7.70 25.53
N PHE A 11 -26.61 -8.96 25.22
CA PHE A 11 -25.85 -9.73 24.23
C PHE A 11 -25.97 -9.15 22.81
N GLN A 12 -27.14 -8.64 22.42
CA GLN A 12 -27.34 -7.96 21.14
C GLN A 12 -26.55 -6.66 21.06
N GLU A 13 -26.50 -5.90 22.16
CA GLU A 13 -25.69 -4.67 22.23
C GLU A 13 -24.19 -4.98 22.16
N GLU A 14 -23.74 -6.04 22.82
CA GLU A 14 -22.35 -6.51 22.77
C GLU A 14 -21.96 -6.97 21.36
N LEU A 15 -22.82 -7.71 20.67
CA LEU A 15 -22.63 -8.08 19.26
C LEU A 15 -22.61 -6.86 18.34
N ALA A 16 -23.53 -5.91 18.52
CA ALA A 16 -23.58 -4.70 17.72
C ALA A 16 -22.35 -3.81 17.95
N ALA A 17 -21.78 -3.80 19.15
CA ALA A 17 -20.53 -3.11 19.44
C ALA A 17 -19.34 -3.80 18.76
N LEU A 18 -19.28 -5.13 18.81
CA LEU A 18 -18.26 -5.93 18.12
C LEU A 18 -18.29 -5.73 16.60
N ASP A 19 -19.47 -5.72 15.99
CA ASP A 19 -19.64 -5.49 14.54
C ASP A 19 -19.19 -4.09 14.14
N LYS A 20 -19.52 -3.06 14.92
CA LYS A 20 -19.05 -1.67 14.69
C LYS A 20 -17.53 -1.56 14.80
N ASP A 21 -16.91 -2.24 15.75
CA ASP A 21 -15.45 -2.25 15.90
C ASP A 21 -14.76 -3.02 14.78
N GLN A 22 -15.36 -4.12 14.31
CA GLN A 22 -14.88 -4.84 13.13
C GLN A 22 -14.97 -3.99 11.86
N GLU A 23 -16.08 -3.26 11.68
CA GLU A 23 -16.27 -2.37 10.54
C GLU A 23 -15.26 -1.22 10.55
N LYS A 24 -15.02 -0.60 11.72
CA LYS A 24 -13.96 0.41 11.90
C LYS A 24 -12.58 -0.14 11.55
N ARG A 25 -12.22 -1.31 12.09
CA ARG A 25 -10.94 -1.96 11.77
C ARG A 25 -10.82 -2.27 10.28
N ARG A 26 -11.89 -2.73 9.62
CA ARG A 26 -11.90 -2.95 8.16
C ARG A 26 -11.73 -1.66 7.38
N THR A 27 -12.31 -0.55 7.85
CA THR A 27 -12.12 0.77 7.21
C THR A 27 -10.73 1.35 7.44
N GLU A 28 -10.11 1.11 8.59
CA GLU A 28 -8.73 1.52 8.90
C GLU A 28 -7.70 0.61 8.20
N SER A 29 -8.02 -0.67 8.01
CA SER A 29 -7.23 -1.64 7.24
C SER A 29 -7.29 -1.40 5.72
N LYS A 30 -7.90 -0.30 5.27
CA LYS A 30 -7.88 0.13 3.87
C LYS A 30 -6.56 0.78 3.46
N GLU A 31 -5.55 0.85 4.34
CA GLU A 31 -4.17 0.92 3.84
C GLU A 31 -3.96 -0.34 3.00
N VAL A 32 -3.94 -0.17 1.67
CA VAL A 32 -3.77 -1.27 0.74
C VAL A 32 -2.53 -2.04 1.21
N PRO A 33 -2.54 -3.38 1.37
CA PRO A 33 -1.38 -4.12 1.87
C PRO A 33 -0.05 -3.74 1.20
N LYS A 34 -0.15 -3.28 -0.06
CA LYS A 34 0.92 -2.70 -0.87
C LYS A 34 1.49 -1.37 -0.34
N GLU A 35 0.66 -0.46 0.16
CA GLU A 35 1.07 0.82 0.73
C GLU A 35 1.81 0.64 2.05
N ARG A 36 1.31 -0.26 2.90
CA ARG A 36 1.99 -0.67 4.12
C ARG A 36 3.37 -1.28 3.83
N ALA A 37 3.43 -2.24 2.90
CA ALA A 37 4.69 -2.84 2.47
C ALA A 37 5.68 -1.80 1.90
N ARG A 38 5.20 -0.82 1.13
CA ARG A 38 6.03 0.29 0.63
C ARG A 38 6.60 1.14 1.75
N ARG A 39 5.78 1.48 2.76
CA ARG A 39 6.21 2.27 3.92
C ARG A 39 7.28 1.54 4.72
N GLU A 40 7.08 0.24 4.96
CA GLU A 40 8.03 -0.61 5.69
C GLU A 40 9.36 -0.75 4.93
N PHE A 41 9.32 -0.94 3.61
CA PHE A 41 10.51 -0.99 2.77
C PHE A 41 11.31 0.33 2.77
N LEU A 42 10.63 1.48 2.68
CA LEU A 42 11.30 2.79 2.74
C LEU A 42 11.99 3.04 4.08
N ALA A 43 11.36 2.63 5.19
CA ALA A 43 11.97 2.72 6.51
C ALA A 43 13.21 1.82 6.65
N LEU A 44 13.17 0.60 6.09
CA LEU A 44 14.33 -0.29 6.03
C LEU A 44 15.47 0.29 5.17
N ARG A 45 15.11 0.88 4.02
CA ARG A 45 16.05 1.55 3.12
C ARG A 45 16.82 2.66 3.84
N GLU A 46 16.14 3.50 4.60
CA GLU A 46 16.79 4.60 5.33
C GLU A 46 17.71 4.09 6.45
N ARG A 47 17.26 3.08 7.21
CA ARG A 47 18.04 2.52 8.34
C ARG A 47 19.30 1.80 7.89
N TYR A 48 19.20 1.01 6.82
CA TYR A 48 20.28 0.13 6.37
C TYR A 48 20.97 0.63 5.09
N LYS A 49 20.61 1.81 4.59
CA LYS A 49 21.10 2.38 3.33
C LYS A 49 20.99 1.40 2.16
N LEU A 50 19.90 0.64 2.11
CA LEU A 50 19.67 -0.36 1.07
C LEU A 50 19.60 0.31 -0.31
N SER A 51 20.31 -0.27 -1.25
CA SER A 51 20.24 0.10 -2.66
C SER A 51 19.29 -0.83 -3.43
N VAL A 52 18.94 -0.46 -4.65
CA VAL A 52 18.18 -1.34 -5.56
C VAL A 52 18.97 -2.63 -5.84
N ALA A 53 20.30 -2.57 -5.88
CA ALA A 53 21.15 -3.74 -6.08
C ALA A 53 21.01 -4.75 -4.94
N ASP A 54 20.93 -4.27 -3.69
CA ASP A 54 20.76 -5.14 -2.51
C ASP A 54 19.42 -5.87 -2.53
N VAL A 55 18.37 -5.24 -3.06
CA VAL A 55 17.04 -5.87 -3.20
C VAL A 55 17.03 -6.87 -4.34
N VAL A 56 17.62 -6.52 -5.48
CA VAL A 56 17.69 -7.38 -6.67
C VAL A 56 18.52 -8.64 -6.38
N ALA A 57 19.53 -8.56 -5.51
CA ALA A 57 20.34 -9.71 -5.10
C ALA A 57 19.56 -10.81 -4.34
N PHE A 58 18.38 -10.50 -3.79
CA PHE A 58 17.51 -11.51 -3.14
C PHE A 58 16.60 -12.25 -4.13
N PHE A 59 16.50 -11.81 -5.38
CA PHE A 59 15.70 -12.51 -6.39
C PHE A 59 16.54 -13.61 -7.05
N PRO A 60 15.98 -14.81 -7.28
CA PRO A 60 16.60 -15.79 -8.17
C PRO A 60 16.91 -15.12 -9.51
N GLU A 61 18.12 -15.33 -10.04
CA GLU A 61 18.58 -14.62 -11.25
C GLU A 61 17.60 -14.77 -12.43
N GLU A 62 16.99 -15.94 -12.56
CA GLU A 62 16.01 -16.24 -13.61
C GLU A 62 14.71 -15.43 -13.47
N GLU A 63 14.22 -15.21 -12.25
CA GLU A 63 12.97 -14.48 -12.01
C GLU A 63 13.17 -12.95 -12.03
N GLY A 64 14.31 -12.48 -11.53
CA GLY A 64 14.64 -11.06 -11.48
C GLY A 64 14.78 -10.43 -12.86
N ILE A 65 15.48 -11.12 -13.79
CA ILE A 65 15.70 -10.61 -15.15
C ILE A 65 14.40 -10.58 -15.95
N VAL A 66 13.59 -11.64 -15.87
CA VAL A 66 12.29 -11.71 -16.56
C VAL A 66 11.35 -10.59 -16.09
N TYR A 67 11.31 -10.33 -14.78
CA TYR A 67 10.51 -9.24 -14.23
C TYR A 67 10.99 -7.86 -14.71
N LEU A 68 12.30 -7.61 -14.71
CA LEU A 68 12.87 -6.35 -15.19
C LEU A 68 12.63 -6.16 -16.70
N GLN A 69 12.78 -7.21 -17.50
CA GLN A 69 12.45 -7.17 -18.93
C GLN A 69 10.97 -6.87 -19.17
N GLY A 70 10.08 -7.45 -18.37
CA GLY A 70 8.64 -7.14 -18.42
C GLY A 70 8.33 -5.67 -18.10
N LEU A 71 9.03 -5.08 -17.12
CA LEU A 71 8.89 -3.65 -16.79
C LEU A 71 9.38 -2.75 -17.93
N ILE A 72 10.50 -3.10 -18.56
CA ILE A 72 11.07 -2.34 -19.69
C ILE A 72 10.13 -2.39 -20.89
N ALA A 73 9.65 -3.58 -21.27
CA ALA A 73 8.70 -3.75 -22.39
C ALA A 73 7.38 -2.99 -22.13
N ALA A 74 6.87 -3.02 -20.89
CA ALA A 74 5.69 -2.25 -20.50
C ALA A 74 5.93 -0.74 -20.61
N ALA A 75 7.12 -0.25 -20.20
CA ALA A 75 7.49 1.15 -20.31
C ALA A 75 7.71 1.62 -21.75
N GLU A 76 8.26 0.78 -22.62
CA GLU A 76 8.43 1.05 -24.06
C GLU A 76 7.11 1.08 -24.81
N SER A 77 6.17 0.22 -24.43
CA SER A 77 4.80 0.22 -24.98
C SER A 77 3.95 1.40 -24.49
N ALA A 78 4.32 2.03 -23.37
CA ALA A 78 3.60 3.15 -22.82
C ALA A 78 3.90 4.43 -23.62
N PRO A 79 2.88 5.22 -24.01
CA PRO A 79 3.11 6.45 -24.75
C PRO A 79 3.98 7.42 -23.93
N PRO A 80 4.95 8.10 -24.55
CA PRO A 80 5.84 9.01 -23.84
C PRO A 80 5.01 10.06 -23.11
N ARG A 81 5.11 10.07 -21.78
CA ARG A 81 4.48 11.10 -20.95
C ARG A 81 5.05 12.45 -21.38
N LYS A 82 4.24 13.28 -22.05
CA LYS A 82 4.58 14.67 -22.37
C LYS A 82 4.92 15.37 -21.06
N ARG A 83 6.22 15.58 -20.79
CA ARG A 83 6.68 16.52 -19.76
C ARG A 83 6.10 17.87 -20.13
N ARG A 84 5.05 18.32 -19.42
CA ARG A 84 4.68 19.74 -19.42
C ARG A 84 5.84 20.48 -18.77
N VAL A 85 6.72 21.02 -19.60
CA VAL A 85 7.65 22.06 -19.18
C VAL A 85 6.78 23.27 -18.87
N SER A 86 6.45 23.45 -17.60
CA SER A 86 5.93 24.72 -17.10
C SER A 86 7.06 25.74 -17.22
N ARG A 87 7.18 26.36 -18.40
CA ARG A 87 8.02 27.54 -18.60
C ARG A 87 7.39 28.67 -17.81
N LYS A 88 7.76 28.80 -16.54
CA LYS A 88 7.47 30.02 -15.79
C LYS A 88 8.50 31.06 -16.22
N VAL A 89 8.08 31.88 -17.18
CA VAL A 89 8.68 33.19 -17.45
C VAL A 89 8.58 33.99 -16.14
N ALA A 90 9.72 34.46 -15.65
CA ALA A 90 9.80 35.53 -14.67
C ALA A 90 10.89 36.48 -15.17
N GLU A 91 10.44 37.38 -16.02
CA GLU A 91 10.99 38.69 -16.30
C GLU A 91 11.08 39.49 -14.99
N GLN A 92 12.21 40.16 -14.73
CA GLN A 92 12.29 41.62 -14.50
C GLN A 92 13.68 42.03 -13.98
N ASP A 93 14.11 43.17 -14.51
CA ASP A 93 15.31 43.99 -14.25
C ASP A 93 15.82 44.08 -12.81
#